data_AF-A0A496Y616-F1
#
_entry.id   AF-A0A496Y616-F1
#
_cell.length_a   1.000
_cell.length_b   1.000
_cell.length_c   1.000
_cell.angle_alpha   90.00
_cell.angle_beta   90.00
_cell.angle_gamma   90.00
#
_symmetry.space_group_name_H-M   'P 1'
#
loop_
_entity.id
_entity.type
_entity.pdbx_description
1 polymer ?
#
loop_
_entity_poly.entity_id
_entity_poly.type
_entity_poly.pdbx_seq_one_letter_code
_entity_poly.pdbx_strand_id
1 'polypeptide(L)'
;MKDKKEAQGLLDHHLGYLKLSFMQDHHQDLAAQAATKHWSHLDYLEKLVEGEAALRRDRSIERRIRLARFPVIKTLDQFKWSWPKNINRLQVQNLFRLNFIKNKSNVIFLGGVGIG
;
A
#
# COMPACT_ATOMS: atom_id res chain seq x y z
N MET A 1 5.56 26.98 29.15
CA MET A 1 6.45 26.07 28.39
C MET A 1 6.41 24.62 28.87
N LYS A 2 6.02 24.34 30.14
CA LYS A 2 5.85 22.97 30.68
C LYS A 2 4.68 22.20 30.02
N ASP A 3 3.53 22.84 29.82
CA ASP A 3 2.30 22.17 29.38
C ASP A 3 2.35 21.58 27.96
N LYS A 4 3.07 22.25 27.04
CA LYS A 4 3.25 21.74 25.66
C LYS A 4 4.05 20.43 25.63
N LYS A 5 5.05 20.28 26.50
CA LYS A 5 5.91 19.08 26.56
C LYS A 5 5.18 17.88 27.16
N GLU A 6 4.33 18.12 28.17
CA GLU A 6 3.47 17.09 28.76
C GLU A 6 2.36 16.64 27.79
N ALA A 7 1.72 17.57 27.08
CA ALA A 7 0.73 17.24 26.07
C ALA A 7 1.31 16.41 24.92
N GLN A 8 2.57 16.68 24.54
CA GLN A 8 3.28 15.91 23.50
C GLN A 8 3.60 14.49 23.98
N GLY A 9 4.03 14.33 25.23
CA GLY A 9 4.24 13.01 25.84
C GLY A 9 2.96 12.16 25.95
N LEU A 10 1.82 12.79 26.25
CA LEU A 10 0.51 12.12 26.25
C LEU A 10 0.07 11.72 24.84
N LEU A 11 0.26 12.59 23.85
CA LEU A 11 -0.04 12.29 22.45
C LEU A 11 0.75 11.08 21.97
N ASP A 12 2.07 11.08 22.16
CA ASP A 12 2.94 9.98 21.74
C ASP A 12 2.55 8.66 22.43
N HIS A 13 2.17 8.72 23.71
CA HIS A 13 1.67 7.56 24.44
C HIS A 13 0.37 7.00 23.82
N HIS A 14 -0.61 7.86 23.53
CA HIS A 14 -1.86 7.44 22.91
C HIS A 14 -1.67 6.91 21.48
N LEU A 15 -0.80 7.53 20.69
CA LEU A 15 -0.48 7.08 19.33
C LEU A 15 0.20 5.70 19.36
N GLY A 16 1.11 5.48 20.32
CA GLY A 16 1.73 4.17 20.55
C GLY A 16 0.71 3.10 20.94
N TYR A 17 -0.20 3.40 21.88
CA TYR A 17 -1.27 2.49 22.30
C TYR A 17 -2.20 2.10 21.12
N LEU A 18 -2.59 3.08 20.31
CA LEU A 18 -3.44 2.87 19.12
C LEU A 18 -2.71 2.27 17.93
N LYS A 19 -1.38 2.05 18.04
CA LYS A 19 -0.51 1.55 16.98
C LYS A 19 -0.59 2.43 15.73
N LEU A 20 -0.59 3.74 15.91
CA LEU A 20 -0.59 4.75 14.86
C LEU A 20 0.85 5.19 14.54
N SER A 21 1.66 4.22 14.13
CA SER A 21 3.12 4.40 13.97
C SER A 21 3.49 5.49 12.95
N PHE A 22 2.75 5.63 11.84
CA PHE A 22 3.04 6.70 10.88
C PHE A 22 2.77 8.08 11.51
N MET A 23 1.64 8.24 12.20
CA MET A 23 1.33 9.50 12.86
C MET A 23 2.35 9.83 13.95
N GLN A 24 2.74 8.83 14.74
CA GLN A 24 3.74 9.00 15.79
C GLN A 24 5.05 9.54 15.22
N ASP A 25 5.52 8.97 14.11
CA ASP A 25 6.80 9.35 13.51
C ASP A 25 6.73 10.68 12.73
N HIS A 26 5.56 11.03 12.15
CA HIS A 26 5.46 12.13 11.19
C HIS A 26 4.60 13.33 11.62
N HIS A 27 3.92 13.31 12.77
CA HIS A 27 3.04 14.40 13.20
C HIS A 27 3.77 15.75 13.30
N GLN A 28 5.00 15.79 13.81
CA GLN A 28 5.74 17.05 13.97
C GLN A 28 6.16 17.62 12.61
N ASP A 29 6.70 16.77 11.74
CA ASP A 29 7.14 17.17 10.40
C ASP A 29 5.97 17.65 9.54
N LEU A 30 4.83 16.94 9.61
CA LEU A 30 3.63 17.35 8.88
C LEU A 30 3.01 18.62 9.48
N ALA A 31 3.11 18.85 10.79
CA ALA A 31 2.65 20.08 11.41
C ALA A 31 3.52 21.28 10.97
N ALA A 32 4.84 21.11 10.88
CA ALA A 32 5.73 22.11 10.33
C ALA A 32 5.42 22.41 8.85
N GLN A 33 5.19 21.37 8.05
CA GLN A 33 4.79 21.53 6.65
C GLN A 33 3.42 22.21 6.51
N ALA A 34 2.46 21.89 7.38
CA ALA A 34 1.15 22.52 7.41
C ALA A 34 1.26 24.02 7.69
N ALA A 35 2.13 24.41 8.62
CA ALA A 35 2.41 25.82 8.90
C ALA A 35 3.02 26.53 7.68
N THR A 36 4.03 25.93 7.03
CA THR A 36 4.68 26.51 5.85
C THR A 36 3.76 26.61 4.63
N LYS A 37 2.93 25.58 4.39
CA LYS A 37 2.02 25.50 3.24
C LYS A 37 0.63 26.07 3.51
N HIS A 38 0.41 26.63 4.71
CA HIS A 38 -0.86 27.19 5.17
C HIS A 38 -2.04 26.22 5.03
N TRP A 39 -1.81 24.96 5.39
CA TRP A 39 -2.86 23.95 5.42
C TRP A 39 -3.87 24.24 6.54
N SER A 40 -5.14 23.92 6.30
CA SER A 40 -6.11 23.91 7.38
C SER A 40 -5.82 22.77 8.36
N HIS A 41 -6.38 22.86 9.56
CA HIS A 41 -6.26 21.78 10.55
C HIS A 41 -6.85 20.45 10.03
N LEU A 42 -7.90 20.52 9.20
CA LEU A 42 -8.50 19.35 8.58
C LEU A 42 -7.57 18.74 7.53
N ASP A 43 -6.92 19.56 6.70
CA ASP A 43 -5.96 19.07 5.68
C ASP A 43 -4.76 18.37 6.35
N TYR A 44 -4.25 18.94 7.43
CA TYR A 44 -3.19 18.32 8.23
C TYR A 44 -3.62 16.95 8.79
N LEU A 45 -4.82 16.87 9.36
CA LEU A 45 -5.37 15.63 9.90
C LEU A 45 -5.59 14.60 8.78
N GLU A 46 -6.12 15.02 7.63
CA GLU A 46 -6.32 14.16 6.47
C GLU A 46 -4.99 13.56 6.01
N LYS A 47 -3.93 14.36 5.90
CA LYS A 47 -2.60 13.90 5.49
C LYS A 47 -1.99 12.89 6.47
N LEU A 48 -2.18 13.10 7.76
CA LEU A 48 -1.77 12.13 8.78
C LEU A 48 -2.51 10.80 8.66
N VAL A 49 -3.83 10.87 8.50
CA VAL A 49 -4.69 9.67 8.38
C VAL A 49 -4.40 8.94 7.07
N GLU A 50 -4.18 9.66 5.98
CA GLU A 50 -3.83 9.11 4.67
C GLU A 50 -2.53 8.30 4.75
N GLY A 51 -1.48 8.86 5.35
CA GLY A 51 -0.20 8.18 5.53
C GLY A 51 -0.28 6.94 6.43
N GLU A 52 -1.02 7.03 7.53
CA GLU A 52 -1.25 5.88 8.41
C GLU A 52 -2.04 4.77 7.71
N ALA A 53 -3.08 5.13 6.94
CA ALA A 53 -3.86 4.16 6.16
C ALA A 53 -3.01 3.51 5.07
N ALA A 54 -2.11 4.25 4.41
CA ALA A 54 -1.15 3.71 3.44
C ALA A 54 -0.20 2.71 4.09
N LEU A 55 0.46 3.09 5.18
CA LEU A 55 1.39 2.21 5.91
C LEU A 55 0.69 0.92 6.38
N ARG A 56 -0.55 1.02 6.86
CA ARG A 56 -1.36 -0.15 7.25
C ARG A 56 -1.68 -1.06 6.07
N ARG A 57 -2.02 -0.50 4.91
CA ARG A 57 -2.25 -1.29 3.67
C ARG A 57 -0.98 -2.01 3.25
N ASP A 58 0.16 -1.34 3.25
CA ASP A 58 1.44 -1.90 2.83
C ASP A 58 1.87 -3.06 3.73
N ARG A 59 1.86 -2.84 5.06
CA ARG A 59 2.13 -3.92 6.04
C ARG A 59 1.18 -5.10 5.91
N SER A 60 -0.09 -4.83 5.57
CA SER A 60 -1.09 -5.87 5.33
C SER A 60 -0.78 -6.70 4.08
N ILE A 61 -0.31 -6.05 3.00
CA ILE A 61 0.15 -6.71 1.78
C ILE A 61 1.40 -7.55 2.06
N GLU A 62 2.43 -6.97 2.67
CA GLU A 62 3.67 -7.68 3.02
C GLU A 62 3.41 -8.90 3.89
N ARG A 63 2.54 -8.76 4.90
CA ARG A 63 2.15 -9.87 5.77
C ARG A 63 1.48 -10.99 4.98
N ARG A 64 0.55 -10.67 4.07
CA ARG A 64 -0.09 -11.67 3.21
C ARG A 64 0.91 -12.39 2.31
N ILE A 65 1.84 -11.66 1.70
CA ILE A 65 2.90 -12.25 0.85
C ILE A 65 3.78 -13.20 1.68
N ARG A 66 4.20 -12.78 2.87
CA ARG A 66 5.02 -13.59 3.78
C ARG A 66 4.30 -14.88 4.21
N LEU A 67 3.01 -14.77 4.55
CA LEU A 67 2.20 -15.91 4.95
C LEU A 67 1.94 -16.91 3.81
N ALA A 68 1.89 -16.44 2.57
CA ALA A 68 1.72 -17.29 1.39
C ALA A 68 2.94 -18.17 1.07
N ARG A 69 4.11 -17.89 1.68
CA ARG A 69 5.35 -18.69 1.53
C ARG A 69 5.72 -18.96 0.08
N PHE A 70 5.56 -17.95 -0.79
CA PHE A 70 5.96 -18.08 -2.18
C PHE A 70 7.47 -18.32 -2.29
N PRO A 71 7.92 -19.32 -3.09
CA PRO A 71 9.35 -19.59 -3.26
C PRO A 71 10.09 -18.46 -3.99
N VAL A 72 9.38 -17.73 -4.86
CA VAL A 72 9.87 -16.54 -5.56
C VAL A 72 8.74 -15.51 -5.65
N ILE A 73 9.04 -14.24 -5.37
CA ILE A 73 8.10 -13.14 -5.60
C ILE A 73 8.12 -12.79 -7.09
N LYS A 74 7.09 -13.25 -7.80
CA LYS A 74 6.85 -12.90 -9.21
C LYS A 74 5.91 -11.71 -9.27
N THR A 75 6.40 -10.58 -9.76
CA THR A 75 5.57 -9.41 -10.06
C THR A 75 5.18 -9.39 -11.53
N LEU A 76 4.10 -8.67 -11.86
CA LEU A 76 3.64 -8.54 -13.25
C LEU A 76 4.69 -7.86 -14.15
N ASP A 77 5.51 -6.96 -13.59
CA ASP A 77 6.58 -6.27 -14.31
C ASP A 77 7.71 -7.22 -14.76
N GLN A 78 7.87 -8.35 -14.05
CA GLN A 78 8.83 -9.38 -14.41
C GLN A 78 8.34 -10.31 -15.53
N PHE A 79 7.13 -10.10 -16.05
CA PHE A 79 6.59 -10.91 -17.14
C PHE A 79 7.37 -10.66 -18.44
N LYS A 80 8.01 -11.71 -18.96
CA LYS A 80 8.81 -11.64 -20.18
C LYS A 80 7.91 -11.71 -21.41
N TRP A 81 7.55 -10.57 -21.98
CA TRP A 81 6.71 -10.49 -23.19
C TRP A 81 7.33 -11.12 -24.45
N SER A 82 8.63 -11.38 -24.46
CA SER A 82 9.33 -12.07 -25.55
C SER A 82 9.07 -13.58 -25.59
N TRP A 83 8.37 -14.11 -24.59
CA TRP A 83 8.05 -15.52 -24.47
C TRP A 83 6.65 -15.71 -23.87
N PRO A 84 5.78 -16.55 -24.43
CA PRO A 84 5.87 -17.30 -25.69
C PRO A 84 5.83 -16.40 -26.94
N LYS A 85 6.32 -16.89 -28.09
CA LYS A 85 6.42 -16.11 -29.34
C LYS A 85 5.09 -15.52 -29.83
N ASN A 86 3.97 -16.19 -29.52
CA ASN A 86 2.63 -15.74 -29.87
C ASN A 86 1.78 -15.63 -28.59
N ILE A 87 1.81 -14.46 -27.94
CA ILE A 87 0.94 -14.15 -26.80
C ILE A 87 0.17 -12.86 -27.07
N ASN A 88 -1.15 -12.88 -26.87
CA ASN A 88 -1.95 -11.68 -26.98
C ASN A 88 -1.72 -10.78 -25.76
N ARG A 89 -0.75 -9.88 -25.86
CA ARG A 89 -0.35 -8.96 -24.78
C ARG A 89 -1.54 -8.17 -24.22
N LEU A 90 -2.42 -7.67 -25.10
CA LEU A 90 -3.55 -6.85 -24.68
C LEU A 90 -4.55 -7.65 -23.83
N GLN A 91 -4.84 -8.89 -24.21
CA GLN A 91 -5.70 -9.76 -23.41
C GLN A 91 -5.09 -10.08 -22.05
N VAL A 92 -3.79 -10.42 -22.00
CA VAL A 92 -3.11 -10.71 -20.72
C VAL A 92 -3.05 -9.48 -19.81
N GLN A 93 -2.75 -8.30 -20.35
CA GLN A 93 -2.77 -7.05 -19.58
C GLN A 93 -4.17 -6.69 -19.09
N ASN A 94 -5.23 -7.04 -19.83
CA ASN A 94 -6.59 -6.86 -19.36
C ASN A 94 -6.89 -7.73 -18.12
N LEU A 95 -6.33 -8.94 -18.05
CA LEU A 95 -6.47 -9.81 -16.87
C LEU A 95 -5.78 -9.23 -15.64
N PHE A 96 -4.71 -8.46 -15.80
CA PHE A 96 -4.01 -7.80 -14.68
C PHE A 96 -4.87 -6.76 -13.95
N ARG A 97 -5.95 -6.27 -14.58
CA ARG A 97 -6.94 -5.39 -13.93
C ARG A 97 -7.89 -6.13 -13.00
N LEU A 98 -7.87 -7.47 -13.00
CA LEU A 98 -8.71 -8.33 -12.17
C LEU A 98 -10.23 -8.11 -12.33
N ASN A 99 -10.66 -7.52 -13.45
CA ASN A 99 -12.09 -7.24 -13.71
C ASN A 99 -12.93 -8.52 -13.78
N PHE A 100 -12.34 -9.66 -14.15
CA PHE A 100 -13.02 -10.95 -14.17
C PHE A 100 -13.51 -11.38 -12.77
N ILE A 101 -12.85 -10.93 -11.68
CA ILE A 101 -13.31 -11.18 -10.31
C ILE A 101 -14.64 -10.46 -10.06
N LYS A 102 -14.72 -9.16 -10.42
CA LYS A 102 -15.93 -8.36 -10.28
C LYS A 102 -17.08 -8.93 -11.10
N ASN A 103 -16.77 -9.37 -12.32
CA ASN A 103 -17.75 -9.93 -13.25
C ASN A 103 -18.06 -11.41 -12.98
N LYS A 104 -17.48 -12.03 -11.94
CA LYS A 104 -17.60 -13.47 -11.62
C LYS A 104 -17.35 -14.36 -12.84
N SER A 105 -16.39 -13.98 -13.67
CA SER A 105 -16.06 -14.64 -14.93
C SER A 105 -14.85 -15.55 -14.76
N ASN A 106 -14.86 -16.69 -15.46
CA ASN A 106 -13.74 -17.63 -15.43
C ASN A 106 -12.66 -17.24 -16.44
N VAL A 107 -11.40 -17.39 -16.05
CA VAL A 107 -10.23 -17.18 -16.91
C VAL A 107 -9.53 -18.53 -17.09
N ILE A 108 -9.39 -18.96 -18.34
CA ILE A 108 -8.77 -20.25 -18.68
C ILE A 108 -7.52 -19.96 -19.51
N PHE A 109 -6.36 -20.42 -19.03
CA PHE A 109 -5.11 -20.40 -19.78
C PHE A 109 -4.93 -21.75 -20.49
N LEU A 110 -4.88 -21.73 -21.82
CA LEU A 110 -4.69 -22.92 -22.65
C LEU A 110 -3.36 -22.80 -23.41
N GLY A 111 -2.56 -23.85 -23.37
CA GLY A 111 -1.27 -23.87 -24.05
C GLY A 111 -0.55 -25.22 -23.95
N GLY A 112 0.55 -25.36 -24.69
CA GLY A 112 1.39 -26.54 -24.67
C GLY A 112 2.04 -26.81 -23.31
N VAL A 113 2.74 -27.93 -23.19
CA VAL A 113 3.51 -28.26 -21.98
C VAL A 113 4.75 -27.38 -21.87
N GLY A 114 5.10 -26.94 -20.64
CA GLY A 114 6.34 -26.20 -20.37
C GLY A 114 6.38 -24.73 -20.85
N ILE A 115 5.24 -24.15 -21.24
CA ILE A 115 5.13 -22.73 -21.64
C ILE A 115 4.52 -21.81 -20.57
N GLY A 116 4.48 -22.28 -19.32
CA GLY A 116 4.09 -21.52 -18.12
C GLY A 116 5.14 -21.66 -17.04
#